data_AF-A0A9E3WQ03-F1
#
_entry.id   AF-A0A9E3WQ03-F1
#
_cell.length_a   1.000
_cell.length_b   1.000
_cell.length_c   1.000
_cell.angle_alpha   90.00
_cell.angle_beta   90.00
_cell.angle_gamma   90.00
#
_symmetry.space_group_name_H-M   'P 1'
#
loop_
_entity.id
_entity.type
_entity.pdbx_description
1 polymer ?
#
loop_
_entity_poly.entity_id
_entity_poly.type
_entity_poly.pdbx_seq_one_letter_code
_entity_poly.pdbx_strand_id
1 'polypeptide(L)'
;MVVEFTAEQRIMCPSCGNRGRRVSPLTVRSLLKDDLRSEVVGFDGACCQTPVEDGSGCHSVTQDTGYRFCDSSNCDVVYFTEADGTLYTKSQLKVPVGLKEATGDRPLCYCFGHSVATIKDELRTKGHSDALDDIRRRMKGPGCHCETANPSGACCLGSVAKGIQIATKELEIADSPLPAAPTSAFKHRAERLAKIGTLLSAIIASSCCWLPLILLAVGVSSAGVASTLEAYRPIFIGVTFGALAAAFFFTYRPRKAATAQGGRCESQTTAKEDCCATGRRVDSMSLNKVTLWLVTILAVAFLFFPSCVGAFLGSIAGQQVTTKMTQATIQVEGMTCEGCSAVVANAIRKVSGVLAVEVDYRSRKAVVGTEACCPIPEDEILAALKSVGYSGIILEARSAPPDAGQTEQIK
;
A
#
# COMPACT_ATOMS: atom_id res chain seq x y z
N MET A 1 -28.50 -36.65 -20.63
CA MET A 1 -28.50 -35.35 -19.93
C MET A 1 -27.06 -34.88 -19.87
N VAL A 2 -26.64 -34.05 -20.82
CA VAL A 2 -25.27 -33.53 -20.86
C VAL A 2 -25.20 -32.44 -19.80
N VAL A 3 -24.42 -32.67 -18.74
CA VAL A 3 -24.23 -31.68 -17.68
C VAL A 3 -23.37 -30.56 -18.26
N GLU A 4 -23.98 -29.44 -18.64
CA GLU A 4 -23.25 -28.25 -19.07
C GLU A 4 -22.54 -27.63 -17.86
N PHE A 5 -21.25 -27.91 -17.72
CA PHE A 5 -20.39 -27.25 -16.73
C PHE A 5 -20.18 -25.78 -17.11
N THR A 6 -20.33 -24.87 -16.14
CA THR A 6 -20.01 -23.45 -16.31
C THR A 6 -18.52 -23.26 -16.57
N ALA A 7 -18.11 -22.17 -17.23
CA ALA A 7 -16.70 -21.90 -17.54
C ALA A 7 -15.78 -21.89 -16.30
N GLU A 8 -16.31 -21.51 -15.13
CA GLU A 8 -15.57 -21.58 -13.85
C GLU A 8 -15.47 -22.99 -13.27
N GLN A 9 -16.45 -23.87 -13.53
CA GLN A 9 -16.41 -25.26 -13.05
C GLN A 9 -15.39 -26.10 -13.83
N ARG A 10 -15.20 -25.82 -15.13
CA ARG A 10 -14.27 -26.57 -16.00
C ARG A 10 -12.81 -26.42 -15.60
N ILE A 11 -12.45 -25.35 -14.89
CA ILE A 11 -11.07 -25.07 -14.47
C ILE A 11 -10.76 -25.56 -13.05
N MET A 12 -11.75 -26.10 -12.34
CA MET A 12 -11.57 -26.63 -10.98
C MET A 12 -11.35 -28.14 -11.04
N CYS A 13 -10.38 -28.63 -10.28
CA CYS A 13 -10.12 -30.05 -10.16
C CYS A 13 -11.35 -30.75 -9.55
N PRO A 14 -11.95 -31.74 -10.24
CA PRO A 14 -13.17 -32.41 -9.75
C PRO A 14 -12.98 -33.14 -8.42
N SER A 15 -11.74 -33.54 -8.09
CA SER A 15 -11.42 -34.28 -6.87
C SER A 15 -11.20 -33.39 -5.64
N CYS A 16 -10.54 -32.23 -5.78
CA CYS A 16 -10.14 -31.41 -4.64
C CYS A 16 -10.65 -29.96 -4.68
N GLY A 17 -11.33 -29.54 -5.75
CA GLY A 17 -11.84 -28.18 -5.92
C GLY A 17 -10.79 -27.11 -6.20
N ASN A 18 -9.50 -27.46 -6.27
CA ASN A 18 -8.44 -26.49 -6.58
C ASN A 18 -8.41 -26.13 -8.06
N ARG A 19 -8.14 -24.85 -8.35
CA ARG A 19 -8.00 -24.34 -9.72
C ARG A 19 -6.80 -24.98 -10.41
N GLY A 20 -7.03 -25.64 -11.53
CA GLY A 20 -5.99 -26.25 -12.35
C GLY A 20 -5.25 -25.23 -13.23
N ARG A 21 -3.95 -25.45 -13.42
CA ARG A 21 -3.12 -24.67 -14.35
C ARG A 21 -3.19 -25.27 -15.75
N ARG A 22 -3.11 -24.44 -16.80
CA ARG A 22 -3.12 -24.94 -18.19
C ARG A 22 -1.87 -25.80 -18.43
N VAL A 23 -2.04 -26.89 -19.17
CA VAL A 23 -0.96 -27.78 -19.59
C VAL A 23 -1.16 -28.21 -21.04
N SER A 24 -0.07 -28.42 -21.78
CA SER A 24 -0.17 -28.82 -23.19
C SER A 24 -0.58 -30.29 -23.35
N PRO A 25 -1.32 -30.67 -24.40
CA PRO A 25 -1.58 -32.07 -24.72
C PRO A 25 -0.28 -32.86 -24.94
N LEU A 26 0.76 -32.21 -25.50
CA LEU A 26 2.10 -32.78 -25.65
C LEU A 26 2.69 -33.23 -24.31
N THR A 27 2.58 -32.40 -23.27
CA THR A 27 3.05 -32.72 -21.92
C THR A 27 2.28 -33.91 -21.34
N VAL A 28 0.95 -33.88 -21.42
CA VAL A 28 0.09 -34.95 -20.90
C VAL A 28 0.45 -36.28 -21.59
N ARG A 29 0.52 -36.29 -22.92
CA ARG A 29 0.86 -37.49 -23.72
C ARG A 29 2.27 -38.01 -23.45
N SER A 30 3.23 -37.12 -23.27
CA SER A 30 4.62 -37.51 -23.01
C SER A 30 4.76 -38.26 -21.70
N LEU A 31 4.00 -37.84 -20.68
CA LEU A 31 4.16 -38.28 -19.29
C LEU A 31 3.16 -39.34 -18.84
N LEU A 32 2.05 -39.54 -19.54
CA LEU A 32 1.17 -40.69 -19.31
C LEU A 32 1.83 -42.00 -19.77
N LYS A 33 1.48 -43.10 -19.09
CA LYS A 33 1.83 -44.46 -19.51
C LYS A 33 1.27 -44.77 -20.90
N ASP A 34 1.93 -45.69 -21.61
CA ASP A 34 1.74 -45.88 -23.06
C ASP A 34 0.32 -46.29 -23.46
N ASP A 35 -0.40 -46.98 -22.57
CA ASP A 35 -1.79 -47.40 -22.68
C ASP A 35 -2.79 -46.22 -22.73
N LEU A 36 -2.47 -45.11 -22.06
CA LEU A 36 -3.37 -43.95 -21.93
C LEU A 36 -3.04 -42.82 -22.92
N ARG A 37 -1.97 -42.97 -23.72
CA ARG A 37 -1.52 -41.92 -24.65
C ARG A 37 -2.51 -41.64 -25.77
N SER A 38 -3.21 -42.67 -26.26
CA SER A 38 -4.21 -42.56 -27.32
C SER A 38 -5.50 -41.84 -26.90
N GLU A 39 -5.71 -41.66 -25.60
CA GLU A 39 -6.87 -40.95 -25.05
C GLU A 39 -6.67 -39.43 -25.05
N VAL A 40 -5.43 -38.95 -25.28
CA VAL A 40 -5.10 -37.53 -25.28
C VAL A 40 -5.33 -36.95 -26.68
N VAL A 41 -6.35 -36.10 -26.81
CA VAL A 41 -6.73 -35.45 -28.07
C VAL A 41 -6.31 -33.97 -28.03
N GLY A 42 -5.63 -33.48 -29.07
CA GLY A 42 -5.25 -32.07 -29.17
C GLY A 42 -3.99 -31.85 -30.02
N PHE A 43 -3.82 -30.63 -30.53
CA PHE A 43 -2.66 -30.25 -31.32
C PHE A 43 -1.39 -30.26 -30.45
N ASP A 44 -0.32 -30.87 -30.96
CA ASP A 44 1.01 -30.93 -30.33
C ASP A 44 1.77 -29.61 -30.45
N GLY A 45 1.07 -28.48 -30.28
CA GLY A 45 1.68 -27.15 -30.24
C GLY A 45 2.63 -27.10 -29.05
N ALA A 46 3.90 -27.34 -29.33
CA ALA A 46 4.95 -27.30 -28.32
C ALA A 46 5.25 -25.84 -27.97
N CYS A 47 5.60 -25.59 -26.71
CA CYS A 47 6.00 -24.26 -26.24
C CYS A 47 7.28 -23.77 -26.94
N CYS A 48 8.02 -24.68 -27.57
CA CYS A 48 9.34 -24.45 -28.14
C CYS A 48 9.40 -24.74 -29.66
N GLN A 49 8.26 -24.89 -30.36
CA GLN A 49 8.22 -25.35 -31.76
C GLN A 49 8.43 -24.30 -32.86
N THR A 50 8.95 -23.12 -32.53
CA THR A 50 9.53 -22.24 -33.55
C THR A 50 10.95 -21.88 -33.12
N PRO A 51 11.98 -22.09 -33.97
CA PRO A 51 13.23 -21.39 -33.77
C PRO A 51 12.91 -19.91 -33.91
N VAL A 52 12.80 -19.22 -32.77
CA VAL A 52 12.71 -17.76 -32.80
C VAL A 52 14.12 -17.29 -33.06
N GLU A 53 14.34 -16.66 -34.22
CA GLU A 53 15.64 -16.11 -34.64
C GLU A 53 16.22 -15.07 -33.65
N ASP A 54 15.44 -14.66 -32.64
CA ASP A 54 15.79 -13.66 -31.63
C ASP A 54 16.31 -14.24 -30.30
N GLY A 55 16.41 -15.56 -30.16
CA GLY A 55 16.89 -16.21 -28.94
C GLY A 55 15.94 -16.12 -27.74
N SER A 56 14.66 -15.79 -27.95
CA SER A 56 13.63 -15.89 -26.92
C SER A 56 13.30 -17.36 -26.64
N GLY A 57 13.48 -17.78 -25.38
CA GLY A 57 13.26 -19.16 -24.95
C GLY A 57 11.78 -19.59 -24.96
N CYS A 58 11.50 -20.78 -24.46
CA CYS A 58 10.15 -21.36 -24.47
C CYS A 58 9.12 -20.47 -23.74
N HIS A 59 7.99 -20.20 -24.40
CA HIS A 59 6.87 -19.43 -23.84
C HIS A 59 5.85 -20.36 -23.16
N SER A 60 5.26 -19.90 -22.04
CA SER A 60 4.19 -20.65 -21.36
C SER A 60 2.95 -20.76 -22.24
N VAL A 61 2.25 -21.90 -22.20
CA VAL A 61 0.95 -22.07 -22.87
C VAL A 61 -0.05 -20.99 -22.43
N THR A 62 -0.39 -20.06 -23.31
CA THR A 62 -1.35 -18.98 -23.06
C THR A 62 -2.76 -19.32 -23.54
N GLN A 63 -2.87 -20.19 -24.54
CA GLN A 63 -4.13 -20.63 -25.14
C GLN A 63 -4.77 -21.76 -24.34
N ASP A 64 -6.09 -21.93 -24.49
CA ASP A 64 -6.77 -23.04 -23.87
C ASP A 64 -6.48 -24.35 -24.60
N THR A 65 -6.09 -25.37 -23.83
CA THR A 65 -5.68 -26.67 -24.35
C THR A 65 -6.69 -27.76 -24.04
N GLY A 66 -7.70 -27.47 -23.22
CA GLY A 66 -8.66 -28.45 -22.71
C GLY A 66 -8.10 -29.35 -21.60
N TYR A 67 -6.84 -29.20 -21.22
CA TYR A 67 -6.19 -29.96 -20.14
C TYR A 67 -5.68 -29.05 -19.04
N ARG A 68 -5.84 -29.53 -17.80
CA ARG A 68 -5.44 -28.85 -16.59
C ARG A 68 -4.55 -29.71 -15.70
N PHE A 69 -3.55 -29.09 -15.10
CA PHE A 69 -2.67 -29.67 -14.09
C PHE A 69 -3.13 -29.25 -12.68
N CYS A 70 -3.37 -30.22 -11.81
CA CYS A 70 -3.72 -30.00 -10.41
C CYS A 70 -2.45 -29.95 -9.55
N ASP A 71 -2.16 -28.78 -8.96
CA ASP A 71 -0.98 -28.55 -8.13
C ASP A 71 -1.23 -28.68 -6.62
N SER A 72 -2.38 -29.24 -6.24
CA SER A 72 -2.66 -29.62 -4.86
C SER A 72 -1.74 -30.78 -4.43
N SER A 73 -1.02 -30.63 -3.33
CA SER A 73 -0.15 -31.69 -2.78
C SER A 73 -0.94 -32.88 -2.23
N ASN A 74 -2.16 -32.64 -1.76
CA ASN A 74 -3.00 -33.65 -1.08
C ASN A 74 -4.04 -34.27 -2.03
N CYS A 75 -3.84 -34.16 -3.34
CA CYS A 75 -4.75 -34.69 -4.35
C CYS A 75 -3.98 -35.61 -5.29
N ASP A 76 -4.48 -36.83 -5.48
CA ASP A 76 -3.87 -37.81 -6.37
C ASP A 76 -4.08 -37.51 -7.85
N VAL A 77 -5.06 -36.67 -8.20
CA VAL A 77 -5.27 -36.20 -9.57
C VAL A 77 -4.10 -35.30 -9.98
N VAL A 78 -3.49 -35.62 -11.12
CA VAL A 78 -2.42 -34.86 -11.76
C VAL A 78 -2.97 -34.04 -12.91
N TYR A 79 -3.69 -34.68 -13.83
CA TYR A 79 -4.33 -34.01 -14.95
C TYR A 79 -5.83 -34.21 -14.95
N PHE A 80 -6.57 -33.22 -15.45
CA PHE A 80 -7.99 -33.36 -15.75
C PHE A 80 -8.37 -32.59 -17.01
N THR A 81 -9.40 -33.07 -17.69
CA THR A 81 -9.93 -32.42 -18.90
C THR A 81 -11.06 -31.45 -18.57
N GLU A 82 -11.20 -30.41 -19.39
CA GLU A 82 -12.25 -29.39 -19.25
C GLU A 82 -13.59 -29.81 -19.87
N ALA A 83 -13.56 -30.72 -20.85
CA ALA A 83 -14.72 -31.07 -21.66
C ALA A 83 -15.53 -32.23 -21.04
N ASP A 84 -14.85 -33.31 -20.67
CA ASP A 84 -15.43 -34.59 -20.25
C ASP A 84 -15.11 -34.95 -18.79
N GLY A 85 -14.25 -34.17 -18.12
CA GLY A 85 -13.89 -34.38 -16.71
C GLY A 85 -13.03 -35.60 -16.44
N THR A 86 -12.44 -36.20 -17.48
CA THR A 86 -11.50 -37.32 -17.41
C THR A 86 -10.33 -36.96 -16.50
N LEU A 87 -9.98 -37.88 -15.59
CA LEU A 87 -8.96 -37.67 -14.56
C LEU A 87 -7.79 -38.61 -14.78
N TYR A 88 -6.58 -38.06 -14.71
CA TYR A 88 -5.34 -38.81 -14.71
C TYR A 88 -4.63 -38.63 -13.37
N THR A 89 -4.32 -39.74 -12.71
CA THR A 89 -3.76 -39.80 -11.37
C THR A 89 -2.27 -40.10 -11.37
N LYS A 90 -1.61 -39.95 -10.21
CA LYS A 90 -0.17 -40.21 -10.04
C LYS A 90 0.27 -41.58 -10.58
N SER A 91 -0.54 -42.62 -10.38
CA SER A 91 -0.21 -43.99 -10.77
C SER A 91 -0.22 -44.21 -12.29
N GLN A 92 -0.82 -43.28 -13.06
CA GLN A 92 -0.93 -43.32 -14.52
C GLN A 92 0.20 -42.57 -15.23
N LEU A 93 1.10 -41.92 -14.48
CA LEU A 93 2.27 -41.22 -15.03
C LEU A 93 3.52 -42.13 -15.04
N LYS A 94 4.44 -41.83 -15.96
CA LYS A 94 5.75 -42.46 -16.09
C LYS A 94 6.76 -41.98 -15.05
N VAL A 95 6.52 -40.80 -14.48
CA VAL A 95 7.42 -40.15 -13.51
C VAL A 95 6.65 -39.77 -12.25
N PRO A 96 7.28 -39.84 -11.06
CA PRO A 96 6.68 -39.37 -9.82
C PRO A 96 6.51 -37.85 -9.86
N VAL A 97 5.44 -37.33 -9.27
CA VAL A 97 5.12 -35.90 -9.30
C VAL A 97 5.57 -35.27 -7.99
N GLY A 98 6.77 -34.68 -7.96
CA GLY A 98 7.43 -34.28 -6.71
C GLY A 98 6.61 -33.40 -5.75
N LEU A 99 5.73 -32.53 -6.26
CA LEU A 99 4.86 -31.70 -5.39
C LEU A 99 3.76 -32.50 -4.66
N LYS A 100 3.47 -33.71 -5.13
CA LYS A 100 2.49 -34.66 -4.58
C LYS A 100 3.16 -35.82 -3.85
N GLU A 101 4.48 -35.81 -3.72
CA GLU A 101 5.24 -36.80 -2.96
C GLU A 101 5.59 -36.23 -1.58
N ALA A 102 5.19 -36.93 -0.52
CA ALA A 102 5.53 -36.55 0.85
C ALA A 102 6.91 -37.09 1.27
N THR A 103 7.32 -38.24 0.71
CA THR A 103 8.55 -38.98 1.05
C THR A 103 9.33 -39.32 -0.21
N GLY A 104 10.54 -39.85 -0.04
CA GLY A 104 11.43 -40.22 -1.14
C GLY A 104 12.15 -39.03 -1.77
N ASP A 105 12.50 -39.18 -3.04
CA ASP A 105 13.36 -38.24 -3.78
C ASP A 105 12.70 -36.86 -4.00
N ARG A 106 11.39 -36.86 -4.30
CA ARG A 106 10.57 -35.67 -4.61
C ARG A 106 11.21 -34.82 -5.72
N PRO A 107 11.10 -35.24 -7.00
CA PRO A 107 11.77 -34.58 -8.12
C PRO A 107 11.22 -33.17 -8.40
N LEU A 108 12.12 -32.24 -8.70
CA LEU A 108 11.80 -30.83 -8.99
C LEU A 108 12.23 -30.44 -10.40
N CYS A 109 13.45 -30.82 -10.81
CA CYS A 109 13.97 -30.64 -12.17
C CYS A 109 14.14 -32.01 -12.84
N TYR A 110 13.18 -32.36 -13.70
CA TYR A 110 13.16 -33.64 -14.40
C TYR A 110 14.20 -33.75 -15.50
N CYS A 111 14.67 -32.63 -16.07
CA CYS A 111 15.71 -32.64 -17.10
C CYS A 111 17.11 -32.92 -16.54
N PHE A 112 17.39 -32.44 -15.32
CA PHE A 112 18.74 -32.41 -14.77
C PHE A 112 18.92 -33.19 -13.48
N GLY A 113 17.83 -33.77 -12.94
CA GLY A 113 17.87 -34.66 -11.79
C GLY A 113 17.90 -33.97 -10.43
N HIS A 114 17.49 -32.70 -10.33
CA HIS A 114 17.41 -32.01 -9.04
C HIS A 114 16.11 -32.35 -8.32
N SER A 115 16.21 -32.81 -7.08
CA SER A 115 15.10 -33.25 -6.24
C SER A 115 15.20 -32.60 -4.85
N VAL A 116 14.18 -32.73 -4.02
CA VAL A 116 14.29 -32.25 -2.63
C VAL A 116 15.35 -33.05 -1.87
N ALA A 117 15.53 -34.34 -2.17
CA ALA A 117 16.55 -35.16 -1.54
C ALA A 117 17.97 -34.70 -1.92
N THR A 118 18.27 -34.49 -3.21
CA THR A 118 19.59 -34.03 -3.64
C THR A 118 19.93 -32.66 -3.04
N ILE A 119 18.94 -31.75 -3.00
CA ILE A 119 19.10 -30.43 -2.39
C ILE A 119 19.38 -30.53 -0.89
N LYS A 120 18.71 -31.44 -0.17
CA LYS A 120 19.01 -31.66 1.26
C LYS A 120 20.44 -32.15 1.47
N ASP A 121 20.92 -33.03 0.59
CA ASP A 121 22.28 -33.55 0.69
C ASP A 121 23.32 -32.46 0.39
N GLU A 122 23.06 -31.58 -0.59
CA GLU A 122 23.88 -30.38 -0.82
C GLU A 122 23.89 -29.45 0.39
N LEU A 123 22.72 -29.18 0.98
CA LEU A 123 22.62 -28.32 2.17
C LEU A 123 23.37 -28.90 3.37
N ARG A 124 23.33 -30.22 3.58
CA ARG A 124 24.07 -30.90 4.66
C ARG A 124 25.59 -30.88 4.45
N THR A 125 26.03 -31.06 3.21
CA THR A 125 27.46 -31.22 2.89
C THR A 125 28.17 -29.89 2.63
N LYS A 126 27.50 -28.94 1.96
CA LYS A 126 28.07 -27.65 1.53
C LYS A 126 27.51 -26.45 2.29
N GLY A 127 26.41 -26.60 3.03
CA GLY A 127 25.68 -25.50 3.67
C GLY A 127 24.87 -24.61 2.70
N HIS A 128 24.88 -24.91 1.40
CA HIS A 128 24.14 -24.20 0.35
C HIS A 128 23.77 -25.18 -0.77
N SER A 129 22.82 -24.80 -1.64
CA SER A 129 22.42 -25.58 -2.80
C SER A 129 22.83 -24.89 -4.10
N ASP A 130 23.48 -25.65 -4.97
CA ASP A 130 23.94 -25.20 -6.29
C ASP A 130 22.90 -25.47 -7.38
N ALA A 131 21.77 -26.11 -7.04
CA ALA A 131 20.79 -26.62 -7.99
C ALA A 131 20.30 -25.56 -9.00
N LEU A 132 19.99 -24.33 -8.54
CA LEU A 132 19.53 -23.27 -9.44
C LEU A 132 20.61 -22.83 -10.44
N ASP A 133 21.86 -22.75 -10.00
CA ASP A 133 22.96 -22.31 -10.85
C ASP A 133 23.43 -23.42 -11.79
N ASP A 134 23.37 -24.68 -11.36
CA ASP A 134 23.56 -25.84 -12.24
C ASP A 134 22.51 -25.86 -13.36
N ILE A 135 21.22 -25.69 -13.02
CA ILE A 135 20.13 -25.65 -14.01
C ILE A 135 20.36 -24.52 -15.01
N ARG A 136 20.64 -23.30 -14.55
CA ARG A 136 20.89 -22.15 -15.44
C ARG A 136 22.07 -22.37 -16.37
N ARG A 137 23.12 -23.05 -15.89
CA ARG A 137 24.30 -23.39 -16.69
C ARG A 137 23.95 -24.42 -17.76
N ARG A 138 23.28 -25.51 -17.39
CA ARG A 138 22.92 -26.62 -18.30
C ARG A 138 21.82 -26.27 -19.28
N MET A 139 20.97 -25.29 -18.98
CA MET A 139 20.01 -24.73 -19.94
C MET A 139 20.70 -24.05 -21.13
N LYS A 140 21.91 -23.49 -20.97
CA LYS A 140 22.67 -22.91 -22.10
C LYS A 140 23.26 -23.97 -23.04
N GLY A 141 23.35 -25.21 -22.57
CA GLY A 141 23.84 -26.38 -23.29
C GLY A 141 24.02 -27.52 -22.29
N PRO A 142 23.39 -28.70 -22.48
CA PRO A 142 22.70 -29.23 -23.67
C PRO A 142 21.26 -28.71 -23.92
N GLY A 143 20.71 -27.83 -23.07
CA GLY A 143 19.33 -27.36 -23.17
C GLY A 143 18.36 -28.16 -22.28
N CYS A 144 17.09 -27.73 -22.20
CA CYS A 144 16.06 -28.40 -21.41
C CYS A 144 14.80 -28.70 -22.25
N HIS A 145 14.07 -29.74 -21.84
CA HIS A 145 12.85 -30.22 -22.51
C HIS A 145 11.72 -30.37 -21.47
N CYS A 146 11.45 -29.26 -20.75
CA CYS A 146 10.48 -29.25 -19.65
C CYS A 146 9.07 -29.64 -20.11
N GLU A 147 8.72 -29.38 -21.37
CA GLU A 147 7.40 -29.71 -21.91
C GLU A 147 7.12 -31.21 -22.00
N THR A 148 8.15 -32.05 -22.15
CA THR A 148 8.01 -33.50 -22.22
C THR A 148 8.48 -34.22 -20.95
N ALA A 149 9.30 -33.57 -20.12
CA ALA A 149 9.84 -34.16 -18.90
C ALA A 149 9.14 -33.70 -17.61
N ASN A 150 8.66 -32.45 -17.53
CA ASN A 150 8.06 -31.93 -16.30
C ASN A 150 6.54 -32.10 -16.31
N PRO A 151 5.93 -32.77 -15.30
CA PRO A 151 4.48 -32.89 -15.16
C PRO A 151 3.70 -31.60 -15.26
N SER A 152 4.26 -30.47 -14.81
CA SER A 152 3.55 -29.19 -14.92
C SER A 152 3.62 -28.56 -16.33
N GLY A 153 4.41 -29.12 -17.25
CA GLY A 153 4.68 -28.56 -18.58
C GLY A 153 5.37 -27.19 -18.55
N ALA A 154 5.97 -26.80 -17.42
CA ALA A 154 6.51 -25.47 -17.19
C ALA A 154 7.97 -25.52 -16.74
N CYS A 155 8.66 -24.37 -16.77
CA CYS A 155 10.04 -24.27 -16.28
C CYS A 155 10.16 -24.65 -14.79
N CYS A 156 11.13 -25.51 -14.47
CA CYS A 156 11.33 -26.05 -13.13
C CYS A 156 11.94 -25.05 -12.13
N LEU A 157 12.53 -23.94 -12.57
CA LEU A 157 13.27 -23.01 -11.70
C LEU A 157 12.43 -22.53 -10.50
N GLY A 158 11.16 -22.22 -10.72
CA GLY A 158 10.25 -21.82 -9.64
C GLY A 158 9.97 -22.95 -8.64
N SER A 159 9.84 -24.19 -9.12
CA SER A 159 9.66 -25.37 -8.27
C SER A 159 10.91 -25.70 -7.49
N VAL A 160 12.09 -25.56 -8.10
CA VAL A 160 13.39 -25.77 -7.46
C VAL A 160 13.64 -24.73 -6.37
N ALA A 161 13.39 -23.44 -6.64
CA ALA A 161 13.51 -22.39 -5.64
C ALA A 161 12.62 -22.65 -4.41
N LYS A 162 11.37 -23.09 -4.62
CA LYS A 162 10.48 -23.52 -3.53
C LYS A 162 11.00 -24.77 -2.82
N GLY A 163 11.54 -25.73 -3.57
CA GLY A 163 12.12 -26.95 -3.04
C GLY A 163 13.32 -26.70 -2.12
N ILE A 164 14.17 -25.72 -2.45
CA ILE A 164 15.26 -25.27 -1.56
C ILE A 164 14.71 -24.78 -0.22
N GLN A 165 13.67 -23.94 -0.24
CA GLN A 165 13.04 -23.47 1.01
C GLN A 165 12.44 -24.61 1.84
N ILE A 166 11.80 -25.57 1.18
CA ILE A 166 11.25 -26.77 1.84
C ILE A 166 12.38 -27.61 2.45
N ALA A 167 13.45 -27.86 1.70
CA ALA A 167 14.61 -28.63 2.14
C ALA A 167 15.28 -27.98 3.36
N THR A 168 15.54 -26.67 3.32
CA THR A 168 16.12 -25.91 4.44
C THR A 168 15.25 -26.04 5.69
N LYS A 169 13.95 -25.78 5.57
CA LYS A 169 13.02 -25.86 6.71
C LYS A 169 12.94 -27.27 7.30
N GLU A 170 12.95 -28.30 6.47
CA GLU A 170 12.92 -29.69 6.93
C GLU A 170 14.22 -30.10 7.62
N LEU A 171 15.37 -29.50 7.28
CA LEU A 171 16.64 -29.71 7.99
C LEU A 171 16.69 -28.95 9.32
N GLU A 172 16.20 -27.72 9.38
CA GLU A 172 16.11 -26.95 10.63
C GLU A 172 15.23 -27.64 11.71
N ILE A 173 14.17 -28.33 11.27
CA ILE A 173 13.32 -29.15 12.15
C ILE A 173 14.06 -30.40 12.64
N ALA A 174 14.98 -30.96 11.85
CA ALA A 174 15.73 -32.16 12.20
C ALA A 174 16.89 -31.87 13.17
N ASP A 175 17.50 -30.69 13.12
CA ASP A 175 18.62 -30.29 13.98
C ASP A 175 18.21 -29.71 15.35
N SER A 176 16.91 -29.45 15.57
CA SER A 176 16.41 -29.02 16.87
C SER A 176 16.20 -30.23 17.79
N PRO A 177 16.79 -30.29 19.02
CA PRO A 177 16.48 -31.35 19.98
C PRO A 177 14.99 -31.26 20.28
N LEU A 178 14.24 -32.34 20.00
CA LEU A 178 12.78 -32.37 20.12
C LEU A 178 12.26 -31.54 21.30
N PRO A 179 11.50 -30.47 21.05
CA PRO A 179 10.37 -30.15 21.87
C PRO A 179 9.13 -30.70 21.16
N ALA A 180 8.18 -31.20 21.95
CA ALA A 180 6.86 -31.58 21.47
C ALA A 180 6.26 -30.48 20.57
N ALA A 181 5.58 -30.94 19.52
CA ALA A 181 4.96 -30.16 18.44
C ALA A 181 4.59 -28.70 18.81
N PRO A 182 5.07 -27.69 18.06
CA PRO A 182 4.52 -26.35 18.19
C PRO A 182 3.12 -26.36 17.60
N THR A 183 2.12 -26.40 18.48
CA THR A 183 0.74 -26.18 18.08
C THR A 183 0.64 -24.83 17.37
N SER A 184 -0.15 -24.82 16.30
CA SER A 184 -0.53 -23.70 15.43
C SER A 184 -1.04 -22.42 16.14
N ALA A 185 -1.04 -22.39 17.47
CA ALA A 185 -1.48 -21.28 18.31
C ALA A 185 -0.56 -20.05 18.24
N PHE A 186 0.76 -20.23 18.09
CA PHE A 186 1.70 -19.08 18.10
C PHE A 186 1.61 -18.23 16.83
N LYS A 187 1.45 -18.88 15.66
CA LYS A 187 1.26 -18.20 14.38
C LYS A 187 -0.06 -17.42 14.34
N HIS A 188 -1.14 -18.00 14.87
CA HIS A 188 -2.42 -17.31 14.97
C HIS A 188 -2.42 -16.15 15.96
N ARG A 189 -1.69 -16.24 17.09
CA ARG A 189 -1.58 -15.12 18.04
C ARG A 189 -0.78 -13.95 17.48
N ALA A 190 0.35 -14.22 16.81
CA ALA A 190 1.15 -13.17 16.16
C ALA A 190 0.38 -12.49 15.02
N GLU A 191 -0.34 -13.26 14.19
CA GLU A 191 -1.17 -12.70 13.11
C GLU A 191 -2.38 -11.92 13.65
N ARG A 192 -3.02 -12.38 14.73
CA ARG A 192 -4.09 -11.63 15.41
C ARG A 192 -3.57 -10.35 16.05
N LEU A 193 -2.41 -10.39 16.71
CA LEU A 193 -1.76 -9.20 17.29
C LEU A 193 -1.36 -8.18 16.23
N ALA A 194 -0.85 -8.63 15.08
CA ALA A 194 -0.54 -7.75 13.95
C ALA A 194 -1.80 -7.11 13.35
N LYS A 195 -2.89 -7.88 13.16
CA LYS A 195 -4.18 -7.36 12.66
C LYS A 195 -4.83 -6.38 13.64
N ILE A 196 -4.79 -6.68 14.93
CA ILE A 196 -5.28 -5.78 16.00
C ILE A 196 -4.43 -4.50 16.04
N GLY A 197 -3.11 -4.63 15.92
CA GLY A 197 -2.18 -3.49 15.88
C GLY A 197 -2.45 -2.55 14.71
N THR A 198 -2.73 -3.07 13.51
CA THR A 198 -3.09 -2.24 12.35
C THR A 198 -4.43 -1.54 12.52
N LEU A 199 -5.43 -2.18 13.15
CA LEU A 199 -6.72 -1.55 13.43
C LEU A 199 -6.59 -0.44 14.46
N LEU A 200 -5.88 -0.67 15.58
CA LEU A 200 -5.64 0.35 16.59
C LEU A 200 -4.84 1.53 16.02
N SER A 201 -3.83 1.27 15.19
CA SER A 201 -3.04 2.32 14.56
C SER A 201 -3.89 3.18 13.62
N ALA A 202 -4.84 2.59 12.89
CA ALA A 202 -5.76 3.33 12.02
C ALA A 202 -6.74 4.20 12.82
N ILE A 203 -7.25 3.70 13.95
CA ILE A 203 -8.16 4.42 14.84
C ILE A 203 -7.45 5.60 15.52
N ILE A 204 -6.24 5.38 16.03
CA ILE A 204 -5.41 6.42 16.66
C ILE A 204 -4.99 7.46 15.62
N ALA A 205 -4.60 7.05 14.41
CA ALA A 205 -4.28 7.99 13.33
C ALA A 205 -5.51 8.80 12.88
N SER A 206 -6.71 8.21 12.88
CA SER A 206 -7.95 8.90 12.51
C SER A 206 -8.51 9.77 13.65
N SER A 207 -7.98 9.63 14.86
CA SER A 207 -8.45 10.37 16.04
C SER A 207 -8.26 11.88 15.90
N CYS A 208 -7.27 12.35 15.14
CA CYS A 208 -7.06 13.78 14.90
C CYS A 208 -8.16 14.43 14.02
N CYS A 209 -8.96 13.64 13.31
CA CYS A 209 -10.05 14.13 12.45
C CYS A 209 -11.45 13.89 13.05
N TRP A 210 -11.63 12.80 13.79
CA TRP A 210 -12.92 12.45 14.39
C TRP A 210 -13.13 13.12 15.75
N LEU A 211 -12.06 13.32 16.52
CA LEU A 211 -12.17 13.93 17.84
C LEU A 211 -12.71 15.38 17.79
N PRO A 212 -12.31 16.25 16.85
CA PRO A 212 -12.92 17.58 16.71
C PRO A 212 -14.42 17.53 16.35
N LEU A 213 -14.81 16.55 15.53
CA LEU A 213 -16.19 16.38 15.05
C LEU A 213 -17.10 15.83 16.17
N ILE A 214 -16.56 14.94 17.01
CA ILE A 214 -17.23 14.42 18.22
C ILE A 214 -17.35 15.54 19.28
N LEU A 215 -16.31 16.34 19.51
CA LEU A 215 -16.37 17.46 20.46
C LEU A 215 -17.38 18.53 20.04
N LEU A 216 -17.51 18.78 18.73
CA LEU A 216 -18.58 19.60 18.16
C LEU A 216 -19.96 19.00 18.42
N ALA A 217 -20.12 17.68 18.26
CA ALA A 217 -21.40 16.99 18.52
C ALA A 217 -21.80 17.02 20.00
N VAL A 218 -20.82 17.04 20.92
CA VAL A 218 -21.05 17.15 22.37
C VAL A 218 -21.23 18.62 22.81
N GLY A 219 -21.13 19.58 21.89
CA GLY A 219 -21.37 21.00 22.17
C GLY A 219 -20.27 21.67 23.01
N VAL A 220 -19.10 21.04 23.13
CA VAL A 220 -17.94 21.63 23.80
C VAL A 220 -17.24 22.55 22.81
N SER A 221 -17.36 23.86 23.04
CA SER A 221 -16.75 24.88 22.18
C SER A 221 -15.22 24.67 22.14
N SER A 222 -14.68 24.41 20.94
CA SER A 222 -13.30 23.97 20.71
C SER A 222 -12.21 24.99 21.09
N ALA A 223 -12.60 26.23 21.45
CA ALA A 223 -11.68 27.29 21.82
C ALA A 223 -10.81 26.96 23.05
N GLY A 224 -11.34 26.23 24.03
CA GLY A 224 -10.60 25.89 25.27
C GLY A 224 -9.60 24.75 25.12
N VAL A 225 -9.88 23.77 24.25
CA VAL A 225 -9.02 22.59 24.06
C VAL A 225 -7.97 22.85 22.97
N ALA A 226 -8.28 23.67 21.97
CA ALA A 226 -7.35 24.02 20.89
C ALA A 226 -6.10 24.77 21.38
N SER A 227 -6.23 25.66 22.36
CA SER A 227 -5.10 26.42 22.92
C SER A 227 -4.03 25.52 23.57
N THR A 228 -4.45 24.45 24.26
CA THR A 228 -3.51 23.48 24.84
C THR A 228 -2.85 22.60 23.78
N LEU A 229 -3.56 22.26 22.70
CA LEU A 229 -3.04 21.44 21.60
C LEU A 229 -2.09 22.23 20.69
N GLU A 230 -2.26 23.54 20.56
CA GLU A 230 -1.33 24.42 19.84
C GLU A 230 0.08 24.41 20.45
N ALA A 231 0.18 24.31 21.79
CA ALA A 231 1.47 24.19 22.47
C ALA A 231 2.22 22.88 22.12
N TYR A 232 1.49 21.78 21.90
CA TYR A 232 2.08 20.47 21.53
C TYR A 232 2.24 20.27 20.02
N ARG A 233 1.66 21.16 19.19
CA ARG A 233 1.77 21.14 17.73
C ARG A 233 3.21 20.92 17.21
N PRO A 234 4.26 21.66 17.66
CA PRO A 234 5.62 21.43 17.19
C PRO A 234 6.16 20.03 17.56
N ILE A 235 5.74 19.46 18.69
CA ILE A 235 6.15 18.10 19.10
C ILE A 235 5.52 17.06 18.16
N PHE A 236 4.23 17.17 17.85
CA PHE A 236 3.56 16.29 16.91
C PHE A 236 4.16 16.38 15.49
N ILE A 237 4.55 17.58 15.07
CA ILE A 237 5.28 17.81 13.81
C ILE A 237 6.63 17.08 13.86
N GLY A 238 7.40 17.23 14.93
CA GLY A 238 8.68 16.54 15.10
C GLY A 238 8.54 15.01 15.03
N VAL A 239 7.55 14.44 15.72
CA VAL A 239 7.29 12.99 15.73
C VAL A 239 6.89 12.48 14.35
N THR A 240 6.04 13.21 13.62
CA THR A 240 5.61 12.82 12.27
C THR A 240 6.76 12.88 11.26
N PHE A 241 7.59 13.93 11.29
CA PHE A 241 8.80 13.98 10.47
C PHE A 241 9.80 12.87 10.82
N GLY A 242 9.98 12.56 12.12
CA GLY A 242 10.82 11.45 12.56
C GLY A 242 10.33 10.08 12.05
N ALA A 243 9.02 9.83 12.15
CA ALA A 243 8.41 8.60 11.66
C ALA A 243 8.50 8.46 10.12
N LEU A 244 8.25 9.55 9.39
CA LEU A 244 8.43 9.58 7.93
C LEU A 244 9.89 9.39 7.54
N ALA A 245 10.83 10.03 8.22
CA ALA A 245 12.26 9.86 7.99
C ALA A 245 12.69 8.40 8.22
N ALA A 246 12.23 7.76 9.30
CA ALA A 246 12.44 6.34 9.54
C ALA A 246 11.83 5.47 8.43
N ALA A 247 10.59 5.76 8.01
CA ALA A 247 9.92 5.03 6.94
C ALA A 247 10.65 5.16 5.58
N PHE A 248 11.09 6.37 5.23
CA PHE A 248 11.94 6.62 4.06
C PHE A 248 13.26 5.88 4.18
N PHE A 249 13.92 5.96 5.33
CA PHE A 249 15.16 5.25 5.59
C PHE A 249 14.98 3.74 5.42
N PHE A 250 13.98 3.11 6.02
CA PHE A 250 13.75 1.67 5.87
C PHE A 250 13.31 1.25 4.46
N THR A 251 12.57 2.11 3.75
CA THR A 251 12.06 1.80 2.40
C THR A 251 13.13 1.98 1.32
N TYR A 252 14.00 2.99 1.46
CA TYR A 252 15.06 3.30 0.50
C TYR A 252 16.43 2.78 0.90
N ARG A 253 16.62 2.30 2.14
CA ARG A 253 17.86 1.64 2.52
C ARG A 253 18.00 0.40 1.64
N PRO A 254 19.06 0.31 0.81
CA PRO A 254 19.30 -0.88 0.04
C PRO A 254 19.42 -2.03 1.04
N ARG A 255 18.57 -3.04 0.91
CA ARG A 255 18.83 -4.31 1.58
C ARG A 255 20.18 -4.74 1.07
N LYS A 256 21.21 -4.64 1.93
CA LYS A 256 22.50 -5.27 1.65
C LYS A 256 22.15 -6.73 1.40
N ALA A 257 22.25 -7.16 0.14
CA ALA A 257 22.37 -8.56 -0.16
C ALA A 257 23.47 -9.07 0.79
N ALA A 258 23.14 -10.07 1.60
CA ALA A 258 24.15 -10.72 2.42
C ALA A 258 25.25 -11.19 1.45
N THR A 259 26.38 -10.50 1.47
CA THR A 259 27.54 -10.83 0.69
C THR A 259 28.17 -12.07 1.31
N ALA A 260 27.97 -13.21 0.67
CA ALA A 260 29.06 -14.16 0.47
C ALA A 260 29.45 -14.07 -1.01
N GLN A 261 30.76 -13.95 -1.23
CA GLN A 261 31.51 -13.61 -2.45
C GLN A 261 31.14 -14.50 -3.64
N GLY A 262 31.22 -14.13 -4.92
CA GLY A 262 31.74 -12.97 -5.63
C GLY A 262 31.59 -13.25 -7.14
N GLY A 263 31.41 -12.20 -7.95
CA GLY A 263 31.29 -12.32 -9.41
C GLY A 263 30.32 -11.29 -9.98
N ARG A 264 30.83 -10.07 -10.22
CA ARG A 264 30.10 -8.99 -10.89
C ARG A 264 29.73 -9.41 -12.32
N CYS A 265 28.46 -9.25 -12.68
CA CYS A 265 28.07 -8.70 -13.97
C CYS A 265 27.15 -7.50 -13.70
N GLU A 266 27.65 -6.33 -14.05
CA GLU A 266 26.91 -5.08 -14.12
C GLU A 266 26.09 -5.13 -15.41
N SER A 267 24.78 -5.31 -15.31
CA SER A 267 23.87 -5.10 -16.44
C SER A 267 22.85 -4.06 -16.07
N GLN A 268 22.94 -2.95 -16.79
CA GLN A 268 22.05 -1.82 -16.77
C GLN A 268 20.59 -2.26 -16.91
N THR A 269 19.76 -1.50 -16.21
CA THR A 269 18.31 -1.47 -16.31
C THR A 269 17.86 -1.19 -17.74
N THR A 270 17.56 -2.24 -18.50
CA THR A 270 16.50 -2.20 -19.50
C THR A 270 15.49 -3.27 -19.12
N ALA A 271 14.27 -2.82 -18.86
CA ALA A 271 13.12 -3.67 -18.68
C ALA A 271 13.02 -4.66 -19.85
N LYS A 272 13.37 -5.93 -19.61
CA LYS A 272 13.06 -7.04 -20.51
C LYS A 272 12.57 -8.21 -19.65
N GLU A 273 11.25 -8.27 -19.61
CA GLU A 273 10.35 -9.35 -19.23
C GLU A 273 10.99 -10.67 -18.75
N ASP A 274 11.03 -10.85 -17.44
CA ASP A 274 11.17 -12.18 -16.82
C ASP A 274 9.90 -13.00 -17.11
N CYS A 275 9.98 -13.95 -18.04
CA CYS A 275 8.92 -14.84 -18.53
C CYS A 275 8.27 -15.80 -17.48
N CYS A 276 8.34 -15.54 -16.17
CA CYS A 276 7.86 -16.48 -15.14
C CYS A 276 7.08 -15.86 -13.97
N ALA A 277 6.34 -14.77 -14.22
CA ALA A 277 5.32 -14.29 -13.30
C ALA A 277 4.05 -13.86 -14.05
N THR A 278 3.17 -14.82 -14.38
CA THR A 278 1.79 -14.49 -14.74
C THR A 278 1.01 -14.15 -13.48
N GLY A 279 0.63 -12.89 -13.43
CA GLY A 279 0.07 -12.20 -12.28
C GLY A 279 0.82 -10.88 -12.22
N ARG A 280 0.13 -9.79 -12.54
CA ARG A 280 0.60 -8.42 -12.37
C ARG A 280 0.94 -8.24 -10.88
N ARG A 281 2.10 -8.72 -10.45
CA ARG A 281 2.74 -8.32 -9.21
C ARG A 281 3.12 -6.88 -9.49
N VAL A 282 2.24 -5.95 -9.12
CA VAL A 282 2.71 -4.62 -8.73
C VAL A 282 3.88 -4.88 -7.80
N ASP A 283 5.09 -4.50 -8.24
CA ASP A 283 6.29 -4.66 -7.45
C ASP A 283 5.96 -4.18 -6.04
N SER A 284 6.03 -5.07 -5.04
CA SER A 284 5.72 -4.70 -3.65
C SER A 284 6.63 -3.54 -3.19
N MET A 285 7.76 -3.36 -3.87
CA MET A 285 8.68 -2.26 -3.71
C MET A 285 8.21 -0.95 -4.36
N SER A 286 7.49 -0.98 -5.50
CA SER A 286 6.92 0.22 -6.13
C SER A 286 5.64 0.66 -5.43
N LEU A 287 4.82 -0.28 -4.95
CA LEU A 287 3.62 0.04 -4.16
C LEU A 287 3.97 0.69 -2.82
N ASN A 288 4.95 0.16 -2.08
CA ASN A 288 5.41 0.79 -0.83
C ASN A 288 5.97 2.20 -1.05
N LYS A 289 6.67 2.45 -2.17
CA LYS A 289 7.16 3.78 -2.53
C LYS A 289 6.01 4.74 -2.85
N VAL A 290 5.03 4.30 -3.64
CA VAL A 290 3.86 5.10 -4.00
C VAL A 290 3.04 5.43 -2.74
N THR A 291 2.77 4.45 -1.89
CA THR A 291 2.06 4.67 -0.62
C THR A 291 2.81 5.64 0.29
N LEU A 292 4.14 5.53 0.39
CA LEU A 292 4.96 6.44 1.19
C LEU A 292 4.89 7.88 0.66
N TRP A 293 5.00 8.09 -0.65
CA TRP A 293 4.87 9.41 -1.26
C TRP A 293 3.47 9.99 -1.10
N LEU A 294 2.42 9.17 -1.23
CA LEU A 294 1.03 9.60 -1.02
C LEU A 294 0.80 10.06 0.42
N VAL A 295 1.27 9.29 1.41
CA VAL A 295 1.19 9.67 2.83
C VAL A 295 1.97 10.95 3.11
N THR A 296 3.14 11.11 2.47
CA THR A 296 3.97 12.31 2.61
C THR A 296 3.28 13.56 2.05
N ILE A 297 2.71 13.46 0.84
CA ILE A 297 1.96 14.55 0.22
C ILE A 297 0.75 14.94 1.09
N LEU A 298 0.02 13.94 1.60
CA LEU A 298 -1.13 14.17 2.48
C LEU A 298 -0.71 14.85 3.78
N ALA A 299 0.36 14.38 4.43
CA ALA A 299 0.87 14.98 5.66
C ALA A 299 1.31 16.44 5.46
N VAL A 300 1.99 16.72 4.34
CA VAL A 300 2.37 18.10 3.95
C VAL A 300 1.11 18.95 3.71
N ALA A 301 0.14 18.46 2.95
CA ALA A 301 -1.11 19.18 2.70
C ALA A 301 -1.85 19.53 4.01
N PHE A 302 -1.95 18.61 4.96
CA PHE A 302 -2.55 18.86 6.28
C PHE A 302 -1.75 19.84 7.15
N LEU A 303 -0.42 19.88 7.01
CA LEU A 303 0.42 20.86 7.69
C LEU A 303 0.19 22.29 7.20
N PHE A 304 0.02 22.45 5.88
CA PHE A 304 -0.23 23.75 5.25
C PHE A 304 -1.72 24.17 5.25
N PHE A 305 -2.64 23.22 5.47
CA PHE A 305 -4.08 23.46 5.52
C PHE A 305 -4.53 24.64 6.41
N PRO A 306 -4.01 24.82 7.66
CA PRO A 306 -4.40 25.97 8.49
C PRO A 306 -4.00 27.31 7.89
N SER A 307 -2.85 27.37 7.21
CA SER A 307 -2.37 28.61 6.57
C SER A 307 -3.19 28.91 5.31
N CYS A 308 -3.57 27.87 4.56
CA CYS A 308 -4.42 28.02 3.38
C CYS A 308 -5.85 28.42 3.74
N VAL A 309 -6.44 27.82 4.78
CA VAL A 309 -7.79 28.15 5.24
C VAL A 309 -7.84 29.54 5.89
N GLY A 310 -6.80 29.92 6.65
CA GLY A 310 -6.66 31.27 7.20
C GLY A 310 -6.64 32.33 6.10
N ALA A 311 -5.83 32.14 5.06
CA ALA A 311 -5.77 33.04 3.91
C ALA A 311 -7.09 33.07 3.11
N PHE A 312 -7.76 31.93 2.94
CA PHE A 312 -8.99 31.84 2.15
C PHE A 312 -10.21 32.41 2.88
N LEU A 313 -10.36 32.17 4.19
CA LEU A 313 -11.40 32.80 5.02
C LEU A 313 -11.09 34.27 5.30
N GLY A 314 -9.81 34.64 5.44
CA GLY A 314 -9.36 36.03 5.54
C GLY A 314 -9.62 36.84 4.27
N SER A 315 -9.59 36.22 3.09
CA SER A 315 -9.94 36.89 1.82
C SER A 315 -11.45 37.16 1.67
N ILE A 316 -12.31 36.54 2.49
CA ILE A 316 -13.75 36.85 2.57
C ILE A 316 -14.02 37.97 3.58
N ALA A 317 -13.00 38.42 4.34
CA ALA A 317 -13.10 39.56 5.23
C ALA A 317 -13.21 40.87 4.42
N GLY A 318 -14.45 41.25 4.07
CA GLY A 318 -14.81 42.51 3.42
C GLY A 318 -14.26 43.79 4.06
N GLN A 319 -14.33 44.87 3.29
CA GLN A 319 -13.99 46.28 3.56
C GLN A 319 -12.91 46.54 4.63
N GLN A 320 -11.73 46.96 4.16
CA GLN A 320 -10.60 47.45 4.96
C GLN A 320 -10.98 48.72 5.73
N VAL A 321 -10.46 48.87 6.94
CA VAL A 321 -10.69 50.07 7.76
C VAL A 321 -9.98 51.26 7.09
N THR A 322 -10.73 52.31 6.71
CA THR A 322 -10.16 53.49 6.03
C THR A 322 -10.03 54.68 6.99
N THR A 323 -9.17 55.63 6.66
CA THR A 323 -8.90 56.85 7.45
C THR A 323 -10.06 57.84 7.54
N LYS A 324 -11.16 57.60 6.80
CA LYS A 324 -12.39 58.42 6.83
C LYS A 324 -13.42 57.94 7.88
N MET A 325 -13.15 56.83 8.56
CA MET A 325 -14.05 56.25 9.56
C MET A 325 -13.58 56.61 10.96
N THR A 326 -14.52 56.67 11.91
CA THR A 326 -14.18 56.68 13.33
C THR A 326 -13.70 55.27 13.70
N GLN A 327 -12.54 55.18 14.36
CA GLN A 327 -11.86 53.91 14.63
C GLN A 327 -11.75 53.65 16.12
N ALA A 328 -12.10 52.43 16.56
CA ALA A 328 -11.77 51.93 17.90
C ALA A 328 -10.80 50.76 17.81
N THR A 329 -9.80 50.75 18.69
CA THR A 329 -8.92 49.61 18.92
C THR A 329 -9.35 48.87 20.17
N ILE A 330 -9.64 47.58 20.02
CA ILE A 330 -10.07 46.68 21.09
C ILE A 330 -8.99 45.63 21.30
N GLN A 331 -8.54 45.48 22.55
CA GLN A 331 -7.71 44.36 22.94
C GLN A 331 -8.59 43.16 23.26
N VAL A 332 -8.41 42.04 22.56
CA VAL A 332 -9.23 40.84 22.75
C VAL A 332 -8.40 39.73 23.37
N GLU A 333 -8.87 39.20 24.50
CA GLU A 333 -8.27 38.09 25.22
C GLU A 333 -8.75 36.74 24.67
N GLY A 334 -7.87 35.74 24.63
CA GLY A 334 -8.21 34.38 24.18
C GLY A 334 -8.03 34.11 22.69
N MET A 335 -7.56 35.07 21.89
CA MET A 335 -7.18 34.80 20.48
C MET A 335 -5.82 34.09 20.42
N THR A 336 -5.81 32.83 19.96
CA THR A 336 -4.57 32.01 19.88
C THR A 336 -4.14 31.65 18.46
N CYS A 337 -5.03 31.77 17.47
CA CYS A 337 -4.69 31.52 16.07
C CYS A 337 -5.46 32.40 15.07
N GLU A 338 -5.08 32.29 13.80
CA GLU A 338 -5.69 33.00 12.67
C GLU A 338 -7.18 32.63 12.47
N GLY A 339 -7.59 31.43 12.89
CA GLY A 339 -8.99 31.04 12.94
C GLY A 339 -9.78 31.81 14.01
N CYS A 340 -9.18 32.08 15.18
CA CYS A 340 -9.81 32.89 16.22
C CYS A 340 -10.08 34.33 15.74
N SER A 341 -9.14 34.93 15.01
CA SER A 341 -9.35 36.28 14.45
C SER A 341 -10.53 36.34 13.48
N ALA A 342 -10.77 35.29 12.68
CA ALA A 342 -11.92 35.25 11.78
C ALA A 342 -13.26 35.13 12.54
N VAL A 343 -13.31 34.36 13.62
CA VAL A 343 -14.51 34.25 14.48
C VAL A 343 -14.82 35.59 15.15
N VAL A 344 -13.80 36.23 15.71
CA VAL A 344 -13.92 37.55 16.35
C VAL A 344 -14.35 38.61 15.33
N ALA A 345 -13.72 38.66 14.16
CA ALA A 345 -14.09 39.60 13.09
C ALA A 345 -15.56 39.44 12.66
N ASN A 346 -16.02 38.19 12.51
CA ASN A 346 -17.41 37.91 12.14
C ASN A 346 -18.42 38.24 13.25
N ALA A 347 -18.04 38.11 14.52
CA ALA A 347 -18.90 38.50 15.64
C ALA A 347 -19.10 40.02 15.67
N ILE A 348 -18.01 40.78 15.53
CA ILE A 348 -18.06 42.25 15.57
C ILE A 348 -18.80 42.82 14.34
N ARG A 349 -18.64 42.23 13.15
CA ARG A 349 -19.34 42.65 11.93
C ARG A 349 -20.87 42.55 12.00
N LYS A 350 -21.41 41.70 12.88
CA LYS A 350 -22.86 41.54 13.05
C LYS A 350 -23.48 42.63 13.94
N VAL A 351 -22.66 43.43 14.61
CA VAL A 351 -23.12 44.53 15.46
C VAL A 351 -23.58 45.69 14.58
N SER A 352 -24.76 46.24 14.91
CA SER A 352 -25.34 47.35 14.17
C SER A 352 -24.47 48.60 14.31
N GLY A 353 -24.11 49.23 13.19
CA GLY A 353 -23.25 50.42 13.16
C GLY A 353 -21.76 50.16 12.87
N VAL A 354 -21.35 48.90 12.74
CA VAL A 354 -19.99 48.53 12.33
C VAL A 354 -19.89 48.42 10.80
N LEU A 355 -18.99 49.18 10.17
CA LEU A 355 -18.78 49.19 8.71
C LEU A 355 -17.57 48.36 8.27
N ALA A 356 -16.51 48.34 9.06
CA ALA A 356 -15.27 47.64 8.75
C ALA A 356 -14.67 47.04 10.03
N VAL A 357 -14.09 45.85 9.93
CA VAL A 357 -13.40 45.20 11.04
C VAL A 357 -12.16 44.51 10.52
N GLU A 358 -11.03 44.86 11.10
CA GLU A 358 -9.72 44.24 10.88
C GLU A 358 -9.22 43.67 12.22
N VAL A 359 -8.82 42.40 12.23
CA VAL A 359 -8.39 41.72 13.47
C VAL A 359 -7.04 41.07 13.24
N ASP A 360 -6.08 41.41 14.10
CA ASP A 360 -4.76 40.81 14.13
C ASP A 360 -4.61 39.93 15.37
N TYR A 361 -4.51 38.61 15.13
CA TYR A 361 -4.34 37.63 16.20
C TYR A 361 -2.98 37.74 16.90
N ARG A 362 -1.91 38.16 16.19
CA ARG A 362 -0.55 38.24 16.77
C ARG A 362 -0.46 39.36 17.79
N SER A 363 -1.00 40.52 17.46
CA SER A 363 -1.03 41.67 18.36
C SER A 363 -2.19 41.62 19.37
N ARG A 364 -3.13 40.67 19.22
CA ARG A 364 -4.35 40.54 20.02
C ARG A 364 -5.23 41.80 19.95
N LYS A 365 -5.25 42.47 18.80
CA LYS A 365 -5.97 43.73 18.57
C LYS A 365 -7.01 43.58 17.47
N ALA A 366 -8.18 44.16 17.69
CA ALA A 366 -9.22 44.34 16.68
C ALA A 366 -9.44 45.84 16.46
N VAL A 367 -9.38 46.27 15.20
CA VAL A 367 -9.69 47.64 14.77
C VAL A 367 -11.06 47.64 14.14
N VAL A 368 -11.95 48.46 14.69
CA VAL A 368 -13.36 48.58 14.26
C VAL A 368 -13.57 49.97 13.67
N GLY A 369 -14.10 50.03 12.45
CA GLY A 369 -14.49 51.26 11.77
C GLY A 369 -16.00 51.46 11.78
N THR A 370 -16.45 52.63 12.24
CA THR A 370 -17.86 53.08 12.22
C THR A 370 -18.01 54.36 11.40
N GLU A 371 -19.25 54.76 11.13
CA GLU A 371 -19.54 56.05 10.48
C GLU A 371 -18.97 57.23 11.30
N ALA A 372 -18.46 58.26 10.62
CA ALA A 372 -17.84 59.43 11.24
C ALA A 372 -18.79 60.26 12.12
N CYS A 373 -20.11 60.12 11.93
CA CYS A 373 -21.14 60.88 12.63
C CYS A 373 -21.66 60.22 13.92
N CYS A 374 -21.38 58.93 14.16
CA CYS A 374 -22.01 58.16 15.22
C CYS A 374 -20.97 57.67 16.26
N PRO A 375 -21.33 57.65 17.56
CA PRO A 375 -20.49 57.02 18.59
C PRO A 375 -20.39 55.52 18.36
N ILE A 376 -19.24 54.95 18.72
CA ILE A 376 -18.98 53.51 18.58
C ILE A 376 -19.84 52.77 19.61
N PRO A 377 -20.61 51.73 19.23
CA PRO A 377 -21.48 50.98 20.15
C PRO A 377 -20.63 50.01 20.99
N GLU A 378 -19.92 50.54 21.98
CA GLU A 378 -18.96 49.81 22.81
C GLU A 378 -19.58 48.61 23.54
N ASP A 379 -20.73 48.81 24.18
CA ASP A 379 -21.41 47.78 24.97
C ASP A 379 -21.91 46.61 24.09
N GLU A 380 -22.42 46.91 22.88
CA GLU A 380 -22.89 45.89 21.95
C GLU A 380 -21.74 45.06 21.38
N ILE A 381 -20.59 45.69 21.13
CA ILE A 381 -19.39 44.99 20.67
C ILE A 381 -18.85 44.06 21.76
N LEU A 382 -18.79 44.52 23.01
CA LEU A 382 -18.38 43.67 24.13
C LEU A 382 -19.36 42.51 24.38
N ALA A 383 -20.67 42.75 24.23
CA ALA A 383 -21.69 41.70 24.31
C ALA A 383 -21.55 40.67 23.18
N ALA A 384 -21.27 41.13 21.96
CA ALA A 384 -21.02 40.25 20.82
C ALA A 384 -19.79 39.37 21.03
N LEU A 385 -18.69 39.94 21.54
CA LEU A 385 -17.49 39.18 21.92
C LEU A 385 -17.79 38.12 22.98
N LYS A 386 -18.56 38.48 24.01
CA LYS A 386 -18.95 37.55 25.08
C LYS A 386 -19.81 36.39 24.56
N SER A 387 -20.67 36.64 23.57
CA SER A 387 -21.50 35.60 22.94
C SER A 387 -20.70 34.52 22.21
N VAL A 388 -19.52 34.88 21.69
CA VAL A 388 -18.57 33.94 21.05
C VAL A 388 -17.47 33.45 22.00
N GLY A 389 -17.56 33.78 23.29
CA GLY A 389 -16.66 33.29 24.33
C GLY A 389 -15.35 34.07 24.50
N TYR A 390 -15.26 35.29 23.97
CA TYR A 390 -14.10 36.17 24.09
C TYR A 390 -14.40 37.35 25.03
N SER A 391 -13.36 37.88 25.67
CA SER A 391 -13.43 39.10 26.48
C SER A 391 -12.49 40.13 25.89
N GLY A 392 -12.80 41.42 26.05
CA GLY A 392 -11.94 42.47 25.52
C GLY A 392 -12.08 43.80 26.25
N ILE A 393 -11.10 44.67 26.05
CA ILE A 393 -11.02 46.01 26.62
C ILE A 393 -10.75 47.00 25.49
N ILE A 394 -11.47 48.12 25.48
CA ILE A 394 -11.28 49.18 24.49
C ILE A 394 -10.06 50.02 24.90
N LEU A 395 -9.08 50.16 24.01
CA LEU A 395 -7.82 50.84 24.27
C LEU A 395 -7.82 52.30 23.82
N GLU A 396 -8.32 52.57 22.60
CA GLU A 396 -8.36 53.93 22.02
C GLU A 396 -9.54 54.05 21.04
N ALA A 397 -10.27 55.15 21.09
CA ALA A 397 -11.22 55.59 20.06
C ALA A 397 -10.70 56.88 19.40
N ARG A 398 -10.42 56.84 18.10
CA ARG A 398 -10.03 58.01 17.29
C ARG A 398 -11.17 58.42 16.38
N SER A 399 -11.63 59.66 16.50
CA SER A 399 -12.56 60.27 15.55
C SER A 399 -11.84 60.63 14.25
N ALA A 400 -12.54 60.52 13.12
CA ALA A 400 -12.02 60.96 11.83
C ALA A 400 -11.70 62.48 11.87
N PRO A 401 -10.61 62.94 11.23
CA PRO A 401 -10.32 64.37 11.15
C PRO A 401 -11.46 65.10 10.40
N PRO A 402 -11.88 66.30 10.84
CA PRO A 402 -12.89 67.08 10.13
C PRO A 402 -12.38 67.43 8.72
N ASP A 403 -13.28 67.32 7.75
CA ASP A 403 -13.03 67.57 6.32
C ASP A 403 -12.44 68.98 6.13
N ALA A 404 -11.18 69.06 5.73
CA ALA A 404 -10.55 70.33 5.40
C ALA A 404 -11.14 70.81 4.07
N GLY A 405 -12.01 71.82 4.18
CA GLY A 405 -12.78 72.38 3.09
C GLY A 405 -11.95 72.77 1.86
N GLN A 406 -12.61 72.61 0.72
CA GLN A 406 -12.32 73.30 -0.53
C GLN A 406 -11.90 74.74 -0.27
N THR A 407 -10.68 75.12 -0.67
CA THR A 407 -10.32 76.53 -0.82
C THR A 407 -10.38 76.87 -2.30
N GLU A 408 -11.23 77.85 -2.61
CA GLU A 408 -11.42 78.51 -3.89
C GLU A 408 -10.11 78.90 -4.59
N GLN A 409 -10.04 78.62 -5.89
CA GLN A 409 -9.16 79.34 -6.81
C GLN A 409 -9.81 80.69 -7.12
N ILE A 410 -9.36 81.74 -6.44
CA ILE A 410 -9.52 83.12 -6.91
C ILE A 410 -8.43 83.34 -7.98
N LYS A 411 -8.87 83.63 -9.20
CA LYS A 411 -8.04 84.17 -10.28
C LYS A 411 -8.25 85.68 -10.37
#